data_AF-A0A161I7Q1-F1
#
_entry.id   AF-A0A161I7Q1-F1
#
_cell.length_a   1.000
_cell.length_b   1.000
_cell.length_c   1.000
_cell.angle_alpha   90.00
_cell.angle_beta   90.00
_cell.angle_gamma   90.00
#
_symmetry.space_group_name_H-M   'P 1'
#
loop_
_entity.id
_entity.type
_entity.pdbx_description
1 polymer ?
#
loop_
_entity_poly.entity_id
_entity_poly.type
_entity_poly.pdbx_seq_one_letter_code
_entity_poly.pdbx_strand_id
1 'polypeptide(L)'
;MSHDPASRPAEGSQQSALKQGVFLHTGWRSAGTWIWSRLRALDSVTGFYEPFSNVLADLSLADVSASRPTLTSGHPPLAAPYFEEYRPFLQEGARGVAGYRKRFGTDRFSPVPDAEFPALQAYLANLCERAAGQGSVPVFKFCRSSGRLPWLKRAFPQAMHAAVLRNPASQFASGWLLNQQWSNPFFVAAPFRVLGLNQTEPLVRQAIEICGVSLPPVVAASDDAYAIACEQYARTAEGNNAYRAFVALWILCALRMADGVDLMIDVDRLGQSREYAAGLRAGFQAQTGLSPDFSGARDLVEETRRSAARMVGIDGRSMRAVHSAALKFLKAQSGTDAAFIELIREKMVLANELTEQWR
;
A
#
# COMPACT_ATOMS: atom_id res chain seq x y z
N MET A 1 -5.57 -43.89 -50.99
CA MET A 1 -4.18 -43.41 -51.06
C MET A 1 -4.27 -41.93 -51.45
N SER A 2 -4.11 -41.00 -50.51
CA SER A 2 -2.80 -40.41 -50.11
C SER A 2 -2.40 -39.33 -51.14
N HIS A 3 -2.15 -38.04 -50.87
CA HIS A 3 -1.83 -37.29 -49.65
C HIS A 3 -2.32 -35.84 -49.78
N ASP A 4 -2.78 -35.27 -48.66
CA ASP A 4 -3.06 -33.84 -48.48
C ASP A 4 -1.91 -33.23 -47.64
N PRO A 5 -1.21 -32.16 -48.06
CA PRO A 5 -0.06 -31.66 -47.33
C PRO A 5 -0.49 -30.69 -46.21
N ALA A 6 -0.38 -31.20 -44.99
CA ALA A 6 -0.04 -30.53 -43.74
C ALA A 6 -0.11 -28.99 -43.69
N SER A 7 -1.21 -28.49 -43.12
CA SER A 7 -1.27 -27.17 -42.49
C SER A 7 -0.39 -27.20 -41.23
N ARG A 8 0.68 -26.39 -41.20
CA ARG A 8 1.45 -26.13 -39.98
C ARG A 8 0.58 -25.34 -38.99
N PRO A 9 0.47 -25.75 -37.71
CA PRO A 9 -0.03 -24.85 -36.69
C PRO A 9 1.00 -23.75 -36.45
N ALA A 10 0.56 -22.51 -36.52
CA ALA A 10 1.32 -21.35 -36.07
C ALA A 10 1.40 -21.37 -34.54
N GLU A 11 2.39 -22.06 -33.98
CA GLU A 11 2.80 -21.87 -32.59
C GLU A 11 3.62 -20.59 -32.47
N GLY A 12 2.93 -19.45 -32.61
CA GLY A 12 3.41 -18.20 -32.05
C GLY A 12 3.02 -18.16 -30.59
N SER A 13 3.80 -18.81 -29.72
CA SER A 13 3.75 -18.50 -28.28
C SER A 13 4.04 -17.01 -28.14
N GLN A 14 3.02 -16.19 -27.88
CA GLN A 14 3.21 -14.83 -27.42
C GLN A 14 3.96 -14.93 -26.09
N GLN A 15 5.29 -14.93 -26.12
CA GLN A 15 6.09 -14.53 -24.98
C GLN A 15 5.65 -13.12 -24.65
N SER A 16 4.77 -12.99 -23.67
CA SER A 16 4.36 -11.70 -23.15
C SER A 16 5.63 -10.94 -22.79
N ALA A 17 5.83 -9.77 -23.39
CA ALA A 17 7.00 -8.97 -23.11
C ALA A 17 7.06 -8.68 -21.60
N LEU A 18 8.24 -8.79 -21.00
CA LEU A 18 8.43 -8.50 -19.57
C LEU A 18 7.92 -7.09 -19.25
N LYS A 19 7.27 -6.97 -18.09
CA LYS A 19 6.85 -5.68 -17.54
C LYS A 19 8.08 -4.80 -17.29
N GLN A 20 7.95 -3.53 -17.62
CA GLN A 20 9.04 -2.55 -17.62
C GLN A 20 9.21 -1.82 -16.29
N GLY A 21 8.44 -2.19 -15.26
CA GLY A 21 8.48 -1.56 -13.94
C GLY A 21 7.60 -2.30 -12.94
N VAL A 22 7.76 -2.00 -11.66
CA VAL A 22 6.93 -2.55 -10.57
C VAL A 22 6.29 -1.42 -9.79
N PHE A 23 4.96 -1.47 -9.69
CA PHE A 23 4.15 -0.57 -8.89
C PHE A 23 3.65 -1.37 -7.68
N LEU A 24 4.34 -1.22 -6.55
CA LEU A 24 4.02 -1.90 -5.30
C LEU A 24 3.01 -1.07 -4.50
N HIS A 25 1.74 -1.46 -4.54
CA HIS A 25 0.64 -0.85 -3.82
C HIS A 25 0.56 -1.41 -2.41
N THR A 26 0.82 -0.58 -1.41
CA THR A 26 0.94 -0.99 0.00
C THR A 26 0.04 -0.14 0.89
N GLY A 27 -0.30 -0.65 2.07
CA GLY A 27 -0.81 0.17 3.15
C GLY A 27 0.33 0.62 4.07
N TRP A 28 0.09 1.65 4.90
CA TRP A 28 1.00 1.93 6.01
C TRP A 28 1.09 0.71 6.92
N ARG A 29 2.30 0.36 7.35
CA ARG A 29 2.58 -0.79 8.25
C ARG A 29 2.24 -2.17 7.65
N SER A 30 2.04 -2.29 6.33
CA SER A 30 1.77 -3.57 5.67
C SER A 30 3.05 -4.37 5.32
N ALA A 31 4.21 -4.09 5.94
CA ALA A 31 5.52 -4.59 5.53
C ALA A 31 5.99 -4.17 4.11
N GLY A 32 5.30 -3.23 3.47
CA GLY A 32 5.64 -2.74 2.13
C GLY A 32 7.07 -2.21 1.98
N THR A 33 7.58 -1.51 3.00
CA THR A 33 8.98 -1.03 3.01
C THR A 33 9.99 -2.18 3.02
N TRP A 34 9.71 -3.28 3.72
CA TRP A 34 10.60 -4.44 3.74
C TRP A 34 10.61 -5.13 2.37
N ILE A 35 9.43 -5.40 1.78
CA ILE A 35 9.32 -6.00 0.44
C ILE A 35 10.05 -5.13 -0.60
N TRP A 36 9.78 -3.82 -0.59
CA TRP A 36 10.47 -2.86 -1.47
C TRP A 36 11.98 -2.87 -1.25
N SER A 37 12.46 -2.97 -0.01
CA SER A 37 13.91 -3.04 0.25
C SER A 37 14.57 -4.29 -0.34
N ARG A 38 13.85 -5.41 -0.44
CA ARG A 38 14.35 -6.64 -1.10
C ARG A 38 14.46 -6.47 -2.61
N LEU A 39 13.56 -5.71 -3.22
CA LEU A 39 13.63 -5.34 -4.63
C LEU A 39 14.73 -4.30 -4.89
N ARG A 40 14.81 -3.24 -4.07
CA ARG A 40 15.83 -2.19 -4.17
C ARG A 40 17.25 -2.71 -4.00
N ALA A 41 17.44 -3.82 -3.28
CA ALA A 41 18.74 -4.44 -3.10
C ALA A 41 19.29 -5.13 -4.36
N LEU A 42 18.50 -5.24 -5.45
CA LEU A 42 18.95 -5.79 -6.72
C LEU A 42 19.67 -4.70 -7.53
N ASP A 43 20.84 -5.01 -8.09
CA ASP A 43 21.64 -4.06 -8.88
C ASP A 43 20.91 -3.55 -10.14
N SER A 44 19.93 -4.31 -10.64
CA SER A 44 19.13 -3.95 -11.80
C SER A 44 17.92 -3.06 -11.49
N VAL A 45 17.77 -2.58 -10.26
CA VAL A 45 16.58 -1.84 -9.80
C VAL A 45 16.91 -0.41 -9.38
N THR A 46 16.08 0.53 -9.85
CA THR A 46 15.97 1.87 -9.23
C THR A 46 14.71 1.90 -8.35
N GLY A 47 14.90 1.90 -7.03
CA GLY A 47 13.82 1.83 -6.06
C GLY A 47 13.33 3.19 -5.58
N PHE A 48 12.14 3.62 -6.00
CA PHE A 48 11.53 4.89 -5.55
C PHE A 48 10.66 4.69 -4.31
N TYR A 49 11.07 5.28 -3.18
CA TYR A 49 10.32 5.22 -1.92
C TYR A 49 9.21 6.27 -1.84
N GLU A 50 7.96 5.83 -1.76
CA GLU A 50 6.78 6.70 -1.57
C GLU A 50 6.75 7.91 -2.52
N PRO A 51 6.57 7.71 -3.84
CA PRO A 51 6.51 8.82 -4.81
C PRO A 51 5.35 9.78 -4.60
N PHE A 52 4.41 9.45 -3.69
CA PHE A 52 3.30 10.29 -3.25
C PHE A 52 3.47 10.76 -1.79
N SER A 53 4.69 10.79 -1.26
CA SER A 53 4.94 11.32 0.07
C SER A 53 4.91 12.85 0.06
N ASN A 54 4.22 13.47 1.01
CA ASN A 54 4.20 14.92 1.18
C ASN A 54 5.60 15.51 1.37
N VAL A 55 6.54 14.71 1.90
CA VAL A 55 7.95 15.11 2.07
C VAL A 55 8.57 15.54 0.74
N LEU A 56 8.16 14.96 -0.38
CA LEU A 56 8.75 15.24 -1.70
C LEU A 56 8.46 16.67 -2.19
N ALA A 57 7.48 17.38 -1.64
CA ALA A 57 7.24 18.78 -2.01
C ALA A 57 8.27 19.73 -1.43
N ASP A 58 8.87 19.38 -0.30
CA ASP A 58 9.77 20.26 0.45
C ASP A 58 11.16 19.62 0.63
N LEU A 59 11.42 18.47 -0.01
CA LEU A 59 12.70 17.74 0.03
C LEU A 59 13.81 18.57 -0.63
N SER A 60 14.95 18.70 0.06
CA SER A 60 16.19 19.28 -0.49
C SER A 60 17.31 18.24 -0.61
N LEU A 61 18.39 18.56 -1.34
CA LEU A 61 19.57 17.68 -1.45
C LEU A 61 20.20 17.37 -0.08
N ALA A 62 20.16 18.31 0.85
CA ALA A 62 20.66 18.14 2.21
C ALA A 62 19.80 17.15 3.03
N ASP A 63 18.48 17.16 2.83
CA ASP A 63 17.54 16.29 3.56
C ASP A 63 17.68 14.81 3.16
N VAL A 64 18.12 14.54 1.93
CA VAL A 64 18.24 13.16 1.41
C VAL A 64 19.15 12.33 2.30
N SER A 65 20.34 12.82 2.63
CA SER A 65 21.33 12.07 3.40
C SER A 65 20.86 11.73 4.82
N ALA A 66 20.05 12.60 5.42
CA ALA A 66 19.48 12.42 6.76
C ALA A 66 18.27 11.49 6.80
N SER A 67 17.60 11.29 5.66
CA SER A 67 16.35 10.53 5.57
C SER A 67 16.59 9.01 5.56
N ARG A 68 16.97 8.44 6.70
CA ARG A 68 17.23 7.00 6.88
C ARG A 68 16.24 6.33 7.83
N PRO A 69 16.08 4.98 7.76
CA PRO A 69 15.33 4.24 8.77
C PRO A 69 15.82 4.57 10.18
N THR A 70 14.91 5.02 11.04
CA THR A 70 15.17 5.17 12.47
C THR A 70 14.81 3.88 13.21
N LEU A 71 15.38 3.65 14.40
CA LEU A 71 15.00 2.53 15.27
C LEU A 71 13.48 2.48 15.54
N THR A 72 12.82 3.64 15.57
CA THR A 72 11.38 3.78 15.88
C THR A 72 10.48 3.47 14.68
N SER A 73 11.03 3.38 13.47
CA SER A 73 10.24 3.10 12.26
C SER A 73 9.90 1.61 12.09
N GLY A 74 10.66 0.70 12.71
CA GLY A 74 10.55 -0.75 12.46
C GLY A 74 10.86 -1.16 11.01
N HIS A 75 11.49 -0.28 10.22
CA HIS A 75 11.96 -0.59 8.87
C HIS A 75 13.36 -1.26 8.92
N PRO A 76 13.70 -2.13 7.95
CA PRO A 76 15.03 -2.73 7.91
C PRO A 76 16.10 -1.66 7.67
N PRO A 77 17.37 -1.92 8.04
CA PRO A 77 18.48 -1.07 7.62
C PRO A 77 18.55 -1.04 6.09
N LEU A 78 18.90 0.13 5.54
CA LEU A 78 19.04 0.35 4.10
C LEU A 78 20.47 0.78 3.77
N ALA A 79 21.02 0.28 2.66
CA ALA A 79 22.33 0.68 2.17
C ALA A 79 22.37 2.20 1.88
N ALA A 80 21.33 2.72 1.24
CA ALA A 80 21.16 4.13 0.92
C ALA A 80 19.93 4.76 1.63
N PRO A 81 19.91 6.09 1.83
CA PRO A 81 18.74 6.80 2.37
C PRO A 81 17.45 6.54 1.60
N TYR A 82 16.29 6.83 2.20
CA TYR A 82 14.97 6.57 1.59
C TYR A 82 14.78 7.23 0.23
N PHE A 83 15.25 8.47 0.10
CA PHE A 83 14.96 9.32 -1.05
C PHE A 83 16.17 9.51 -1.98
N GLU A 84 17.16 8.62 -1.91
CA GLU A 84 18.39 8.72 -2.70
C GLU A 84 18.13 8.78 -4.20
N GLU A 85 17.17 7.98 -4.68
CA GLU A 85 16.77 7.89 -6.09
C GLU A 85 16.11 9.18 -6.62
N TYR A 86 15.72 10.10 -5.72
CA TYR A 86 15.17 11.40 -6.12
C TYR A 86 16.23 12.48 -6.35
N ARG A 87 17.50 12.25 -5.98
CA ARG A 87 18.57 13.26 -6.16
C ARG A 87 18.65 13.87 -7.57
N PRO A 88 18.52 13.09 -8.67
CA PRO A 88 18.58 13.66 -10.02
C PRO A 88 17.44 14.64 -10.36
N PHE A 89 16.39 14.69 -9.52
CA PHE A 89 15.21 15.52 -9.70
C PHE A 89 15.17 16.71 -8.72
N LEU A 90 16.24 16.89 -7.95
CA LEU A 90 16.43 18.01 -7.03
C LEU A 90 17.42 19.01 -7.63
N GLN A 91 17.23 20.29 -7.33
CA GLN A 91 18.12 21.38 -7.75
C GLN A 91 18.81 21.97 -6.52
N GLU A 92 20.08 22.36 -6.68
CA GLU A 92 20.84 23.05 -5.64
C GLU A 92 20.15 24.36 -5.23
N GLY A 93 20.03 24.62 -3.93
CA GLY A 93 19.34 25.80 -3.41
C GLY A 93 17.81 25.83 -3.56
N ALA A 94 17.19 24.79 -4.15
CA ALA A 94 15.74 24.68 -4.28
C ALA A 94 15.16 23.56 -3.39
N ARG A 95 13.84 23.58 -3.22
CA ARG A 95 13.07 22.54 -2.51
C ARG A 95 12.05 21.91 -3.44
N GLY A 96 11.81 20.63 -3.23
CA GLY A 96 10.81 19.85 -3.95
C GLY A 96 11.38 19.07 -5.12
N VAL A 97 10.84 17.87 -5.31
CA VAL A 97 11.15 17.01 -6.45
C VAL A 97 10.49 17.56 -7.71
N ALA A 98 11.27 17.70 -8.79
CA ALA A 98 10.77 18.17 -10.07
C ALA A 98 9.53 17.38 -10.55
N GLY A 99 8.47 18.11 -10.90
CA GLY A 99 7.19 17.53 -11.34
C GLY A 99 6.26 17.07 -10.23
N TYR A 100 6.72 16.94 -8.98
CA TYR A 100 5.85 16.60 -7.85
C TYR A 100 4.89 17.74 -7.51
N ARG A 101 3.64 17.40 -7.17
CA ARG A 101 2.64 18.34 -6.64
C ARG A 101 2.12 17.83 -5.30
N LYS A 102 1.96 18.72 -4.31
CA LYS A 102 1.44 18.38 -2.97
C LYS A 102 0.13 17.57 -3.02
N ARG A 103 -0.75 17.87 -3.98
CA ARG A 103 -2.03 17.17 -4.20
C ARG A 103 -1.88 15.67 -4.52
N PHE A 104 -0.73 15.22 -5.03
CA PHE A 104 -0.48 13.79 -5.28
C PHE A 104 -0.43 12.97 -3.99
N GLY A 105 -0.14 13.63 -2.86
CA GLY A 105 -0.02 13.00 -1.55
C GLY A 105 -1.35 12.65 -0.89
N THR A 106 -2.49 13.00 -1.48
CA THR A 106 -3.79 12.53 -1.02
C THR A 106 -4.28 11.40 -1.91
N ASP A 107 -4.65 10.26 -1.32
CA ASP A 107 -5.26 9.17 -2.08
C ASP A 107 -6.69 9.51 -2.48
N ARG A 108 -7.13 9.02 -3.65
CA ARG A 108 -8.41 9.38 -4.27
C ARG A 108 -9.20 8.12 -4.58
N PHE A 109 -10.42 8.03 -4.08
CA PHE A 109 -11.30 6.87 -4.28
C PHE A 109 -12.36 7.09 -5.36
N SER A 110 -12.44 8.29 -5.93
CA SER A 110 -13.30 8.55 -7.07
C SER A 110 -12.94 7.64 -8.25
N PRO A 111 -13.90 7.03 -8.95
CA PRO A 111 -13.62 6.23 -10.14
C PRO A 111 -13.19 7.09 -11.34
N VAL A 112 -13.45 8.41 -11.30
CA VAL A 112 -13.18 9.35 -12.39
C VAL A 112 -11.89 10.14 -12.08
N PRO A 113 -10.89 10.13 -12.99
CA PRO A 113 -9.72 11.00 -12.91
C PRO A 113 -10.10 12.48 -12.84
N ASP A 114 -9.45 13.23 -11.95
CA ASP A 114 -9.56 14.70 -11.89
C ASP A 114 -8.47 15.40 -12.72
N ALA A 115 -8.44 16.74 -12.68
CA ALA A 115 -7.49 17.56 -13.43
C ALA A 115 -6.01 17.37 -13.03
N GLU A 116 -5.70 16.74 -11.88
CA GLU A 116 -4.33 16.47 -11.44
C GLU A 116 -3.74 15.20 -12.06
N PHE A 117 -4.59 14.30 -12.58
CA PHE A 117 -4.15 12.98 -13.09
C PHE A 117 -3.19 13.06 -14.29
N PRO A 118 -3.35 13.98 -15.26
CA PRO A 118 -2.36 14.15 -16.33
C PRO A 118 -0.97 14.55 -15.79
N ALA A 119 -0.92 15.47 -14.82
CA ALA A 119 0.34 15.88 -14.21
C ALA A 119 0.97 14.75 -13.37
N LEU A 120 0.13 13.97 -12.68
CA LEU A 120 0.55 12.78 -11.94
C LEU A 120 1.18 11.73 -12.86
N GLN A 121 0.55 11.47 -14.01
CA GLN A 121 1.06 10.53 -15.00
C GLN A 121 2.41 11.01 -15.56
N ALA A 122 2.52 12.28 -15.94
CA ALA A 122 3.78 12.85 -16.42
C ALA A 122 4.91 12.75 -15.39
N TYR A 123 4.60 13.02 -14.11
CA TYR A 123 5.56 12.88 -13.01
C TYR A 123 6.08 11.44 -12.88
N LEU A 124 5.18 10.44 -12.81
CA LEU A 124 5.59 9.04 -12.70
C LEU A 124 6.31 8.53 -13.96
N ALA A 125 5.85 8.94 -15.15
CA ALA A 125 6.50 8.60 -16.41
C ALA A 125 7.95 9.09 -16.46
N ASN A 126 8.21 10.33 -16.03
CA ASN A 126 9.57 10.87 -15.94
C ASN A 126 10.45 10.03 -14.98
N LEU A 127 9.94 9.62 -13.83
CA LEU A 127 10.67 8.73 -12.92
C LEU A 127 11.00 7.38 -13.58
N CYS A 128 10.05 6.79 -14.32
CA CYS A 128 10.27 5.55 -15.07
C CYS A 128 11.31 5.72 -16.17
N GLU A 129 11.20 6.77 -16.99
CA GLU A 129 12.10 7.07 -18.11
C GLU A 129 13.53 7.27 -17.63
N ARG A 130 13.72 7.95 -16.49
CA ARG A 130 15.04 8.14 -15.90
C ARG A 130 15.69 6.81 -15.48
N ALA A 131 14.93 5.93 -14.83
CA ALA A 131 15.42 4.62 -14.42
C ALA A 131 15.75 3.74 -15.64
N ALA A 132 14.88 3.75 -16.65
CA ALA A 132 15.07 3.02 -17.90
C ALA A 132 16.29 3.52 -18.68
N GLY A 133 16.50 4.85 -18.74
CA GLY A 133 17.68 5.45 -19.36
C GLY A 133 19.01 5.09 -18.68
N GLN A 134 18.95 4.58 -17.45
CA GLN A 134 20.10 4.03 -16.71
C GLN A 134 20.21 2.50 -16.82
N GLY A 135 19.36 1.86 -17.64
CA GLY A 135 19.33 0.41 -17.81
C GLY A 135 18.75 -0.35 -16.60
N SER A 136 17.97 0.32 -15.75
CA SER A 136 17.39 -0.26 -14.53
C SER A 136 15.86 -0.33 -14.59
N VAL A 137 15.28 -1.28 -13.84
CA VAL A 137 13.83 -1.43 -13.69
C VAL A 137 13.33 -0.49 -12.58
N PRO A 138 12.44 0.47 -12.86
CA PRO A 138 11.84 1.30 -11.82
C PRO A 138 10.92 0.48 -10.91
N VAL A 139 11.12 0.57 -9.60
CA VAL A 139 10.29 -0.08 -8.57
C VAL A 139 9.76 0.99 -7.61
N PHE A 140 8.46 1.23 -7.62
CA PHE A 140 7.80 2.21 -6.77
C PHE A 140 7.12 1.53 -5.59
N LYS A 141 7.34 2.02 -4.36
CA LYS A 141 6.52 1.66 -3.19
C LYS A 141 5.56 2.78 -2.86
N PHE A 142 4.25 2.50 -2.93
CA PHE A 142 3.20 3.46 -2.62
C PHE A 142 2.51 3.10 -1.31
N CYS A 143 2.31 4.06 -0.40
CA CYS A 143 1.34 3.93 0.70
C CYS A 143 -0.01 4.61 0.43
N ARG A 144 -0.12 5.32 -0.70
CA ARG A 144 -1.22 6.26 -0.98
C ARG A 144 -1.75 6.11 -2.42
N SER A 145 -1.85 4.88 -2.90
CA SER A 145 -2.22 4.62 -4.30
C SER A 145 -3.42 3.69 -4.46
N SER A 146 -3.90 3.07 -3.38
CA SER A 146 -4.90 2.02 -3.48
C SER A 146 -6.21 2.55 -4.03
N GLY A 147 -6.63 3.75 -3.63
CA GLY A 147 -7.82 4.40 -4.21
C GLY A 147 -7.70 4.61 -5.72
N ARG A 148 -6.50 4.95 -6.19
CA ARG A 148 -6.16 5.24 -7.60
C ARG A 148 -5.73 4.02 -8.41
N LEU A 149 -5.67 2.84 -7.80
CA LEU A 149 -5.10 1.64 -8.42
C LEU A 149 -5.73 1.31 -9.79
N PRO A 150 -7.06 1.34 -9.97
CA PRO A 150 -7.67 1.08 -11.28
C PRO A 150 -7.22 2.05 -12.37
N TRP A 151 -7.00 3.32 -12.03
CA TRP A 151 -6.46 4.29 -12.98
C TRP A 151 -4.97 4.04 -13.25
N LEU A 152 -4.16 3.79 -12.22
CA LEU A 152 -2.72 3.51 -12.37
C LEU A 152 -2.48 2.32 -13.31
N LYS A 153 -3.28 1.26 -13.21
CA LYS A 153 -3.22 0.11 -14.13
C LYS A 153 -3.47 0.48 -15.59
N ARG A 154 -4.43 1.38 -15.84
CA ARG A 154 -4.74 1.85 -17.20
C ARG A 154 -3.69 2.82 -17.74
N ALA A 155 -3.12 3.66 -16.87
CA ALA A 155 -2.11 4.64 -17.23
C ALA A 155 -0.71 4.02 -17.43
N PHE A 156 -0.42 2.90 -16.75
CA PHE A 156 0.87 2.20 -16.79
C PHE A 156 0.71 0.68 -17.06
N PRO A 157 0.05 0.26 -18.16
CA PRO A 157 -0.20 -1.16 -18.43
C PRO A 157 1.08 -1.99 -18.63
N GLN A 158 2.19 -1.34 -18.96
CA GLN A 158 3.52 -1.92 -19.08
C GLN A 158 4.18 -2.23 -17.74
N ALA A 159 3.67 -1.70 -16.63
CA ALA A 159 4.15 -2.03 -15.30
C ALA A 159 3.45 -3.28 -14.74
N MET A 160 4.13 -3.95 -13.83
CA MET A 160 3.54 -4.94 -12.93
C MET A 160 2.94 -4.23 -11.73
N HIS A 161 1.64 -4.38 -11.51
CA HIS A 161 0.93 -3.87 -10.35
C HIS A 161 0.85 -4.96 -9.29
N ALA A 162 1.75 -4.90 -8.31
CA ALA A 162 1.76 -5.82 -7.18
C ALA A 162 1.08 -5.16 -5.96
N ALA A 163 0.20 -5.86 -5.27
CA ALA A 163 -0.44 -5.37 -4.05
C ALA A 163 0.02 -6.15 -2.82
N VAL A 164 0.21 -5.42 -1.71
CA VAL A 164 0.63 -5.98 -0.43
C VAL A 164 -0.52 -5.94 0.54
N LEU A 165 -0.99 -7.12 0.94
CA LEU A 165 -2.08 -7.31 1.89
C LEU A 165 -1.56 -7.94 3.17
N ARG A 166 -1.80 -7.28 4.30
CA ARG A 166 -1.54 -7.79 5.64
C ARG A 166 -2.86 -7.90 6.40
N ASN A 167 -2.98 -8.87 7.31
CA ASN A 167 -4.12 -8.94 8.21
C ASN A 167 -4.44 -7.58 8.86
N PRO A 168 -5.70 -7.12 8.86
CA PRO A 168 -6.03 -5.78 9.35
C PRO A 168 -5.72 -5.58 10.84
N ALA A 169 -5.97 -6.59 11.68
CA ALA A 169 -5.65 -6.51 13.12
C ALA A 169 -4.14 -6.44 13.35
N SER A 170 -3.37 -7.30 12.67
CA SER A 170 -1.90 -7.31 12.75
C SER A 170 -1.29 -5.99 12.26
N GLN A 171 -1.78 -5.47 11.14
CA GLN A 171 -1.32 -4.21 10.56
C GLN A 171 -1.62 -3.02 11.48
N PHE A 172 -2.84 -2.96 12.03
CA PHE A 172 -3.22 -1.91 12.97
C PHE A 172 -2.41 -1.98 14.25
N ALA A 173 -2.29 -3.16 14.87
CA ALA A 173 -1.50 -3.36 16.09
C ALA A 173 -0.07 -2.82 15.95
N SER A 174 0.56 -3.06 14.79
CA SER A 174 1.90 -2.55 14.50
C SER A 174 2.00 -1.02 14.57
N GLY A 175 0.98 -0.29 14.10
CA GLY A 175 0.97 1.17 14.15
C GLY A 175 0.46 1.72 15.49
N TRP A 176 -0.51 1.05 16.11
CA TRP A 176 -1.05 1.42 17.42
C TRP A 176 0.02 1.34 18.51
N LEU A 177 0.79 0.25 18.56
CA LEU A 177 1.88 0.10 19.53
C LEU A 177 2.97 1.16 19.36
N LEU A 178 3.25 1.60 18.12
CA LEU A 178 4.16 2.72 17.88
C LEU A 178 3.60 4.05 18.38
N ASN A 179 2.30 4.29 18.17
CA ASN A 179 1.63 5.47 18.71
C ASN A 179 1.71 5.48 20.24
N GLN A 180 1.45 4.36 20.91
CA GLN A 180 1.53 4.26 22.37
C GLN A 180 2.96 4.45 22.89
N GLN A 181 3.96 3.90 22.20
CA GLN A 181 5.34 3.94 22.66
C GLN A 181 6.03 5.29 22.39
N TRP A 182 5.68 5.96 21.29
CA TRP A 182 6.40 7.14 20.79
C TRP A 182 5.54 8.38 20.58
N SER A 183 4.26 8.34 20.96
CA SER A 183 3.29 9.44 20.79
C SER A 183 3.24 9.98 19.36
N ASN A 184 3.40 9.08 18.37
CA ASN A 184 3.35 9.41 16.95
C ASN A 184 1.96 9.09 16.37
N PRO A 185 1.09 10.10 16.20
CA PRO A 185 -0.28 9.90 15.76
C PRO A 185 -0.41 9.64 14.26
N PHE A 186 0.68 9.75 13.47
CA PHE A 186 0.62 9.77 12.02
C PHE A 186 -0.13 8.57 11.43
N PHE A 187 0.17 7.36 11.90
CA PHE A 187 -0.51 6.14 11.43
C PHE A 187 -2.00 6.13 11.78
N VAL A 188 -2.34 6.57 13.00
CA VAL A 188 -3.72 6.62 13.50
C VAL A 188 -4.54 7.70 12.78
N ALA A 189 -3.89 8.82 12.43
CA ALA A 189 -4.50 9.93 11.70
C ALA A 189 -4.77 9.61 10.22
N ALA A 190 -3.94 8.76 9.60
CA ALA A 190 -4.01 8.50 8.17
C ALA A 190 -5.38 7.96 7.69
N PRO A 191 -6.02 6.96 8.35
CA PRO A 191 -7.38 6.54 8.00
C PRO A 191 -8.41 7.67 8.08
N PHE A 192 -8.43 8.46 9.15
CA PHE A 192 -9.35 9.59 9.28
C PHE A 192 -9.18 10.61 8.16
N ARG A 193 -7.92 10.95 7.85
CA ARG A 193 -7.59 11.87 6.76
C ARG A 193 -8.11 11.35 5.41
N VAL A 194 -7.81 10.10 5.06
CA VAL A 194 -8.19 9.55 3.75
C VAL A 194 -9.70 9.44 3.63
N LEU A 195 -10.39 8.91 4.66
CA LEU A 195 -11.84 8.77 4.67
C LEU A 195 -12.53 10.13 4.61
N GLY A 196 -12.10 11.09 5.43
CA GLY A 196 -12.70 12.43 5.47
C GLY A 196 -12.53 13.21 4.18
N LEU A 197 -11.35 13.18 3.55
CA LEU A 197 -11.11 13.84 2.27
C LEU A 197 -11.83 13.18 1.08
N ASN A 198 -12.36 11.96 1.25
CA ASN A 198 -13.11 11.25 0.22
C ASN A 198 -14.57 10.96 0.65
N GLN A 199 -15.08 11.56 1.73
CA GLN A 199 -16.41 11.22 2.31
C GLN A 199 -17.60 11.53 1.39
N THR A 200 -17.38 12.33 0.35
CA THR A 200 -18.37 12.61 -0.70
C THR A 200 -18.53 11.45 -1.67
N GLU A 201 -17.52 10.59 -1.80
CA GLU A 201 -17.54 9.41 -2.68
C GLU A 201 -18.48 8.33 -2.11
N PRO A 202 -19.46 7.81 -2.89
CA PRO A 202 -20.45 6.87 -2.38
C PRO A 202 -19.88 5.63 -1.70
N LEU A 203 -18.85 5.02 -2.28
CA LEU A 203 -18.21 3.83 -1.70
C LEU A 203 -17.53 4.14 -0.35
N VAL A 204 -16.89 5.31 -0.24
CA VAL A 204 -16.22 5.72 1.00
C VAL A 204 -17.24 6.04 2.08
N ARG A 205 -18.30 6.75 1.73
CA ARG A 205 -19.42 7.04 2.65
C ARG A 205 -20.03 5.75 3.19
N GLN A 206 -20.34 4.80 2.32
CA GLN A 206 -20.85 3.50 2.75
C GLN A 206 -19.89 2.83 3.73
N ALA A 207 -18.59 2.75 3.42
CA ALA A 207 -17.60 2.13 4.30
C ALA A 207 -17.47 2.83 5.67
N ILE A 208 -17.59 4.16 5.72
CA ILE A 208 -17.65 4.93 6.98
C ILE A 208 -18.87 4.50 7.80
N GLU A 209 -20.05 4.45 7.16
CA GLU A 209 -21.32 4.10 7.79
C GLU A 209 -21.32 2.66 8.32
N ILE A 210 -20.96 1.67 7.50
CA ILE A 210 -21.02 0.25 7.92
C ILE A 210 -19.97 -0.13 8.96
N CYS A 211 -18.84 0.60 9.03
CA CYS A 211 -17.85 0.41 10.08
C CYS A 211 -18.13 1.26 11.32
N GLY A 212 -19.11 2.18 11.28
CA GLY A 212 -19.45 3.08 12.39
C GLY A 212 -18.32 4.04 12.75
N VAL A 213 -17.66 4.62 11.74
CA VAL A 213 -16.54 5.54 11.91
C VAL A 213 -17.03 6.94 12.27
N SER A 214 -16.46 7.52 13.32
CA SER A 214 -16.61 8.95 13.63
C SER A 214 -15.41 9.72 13.08
N LEU A 215 -15.67 10.61 12.11
CA LEU A 215 -14.64 11.50 11.55
C LEU A 215 -14.42 12.73 12.44
N PRO A 216 -13.26 13.42 12.33
CA PRO A 216 -13.05 14.70 13.00
C PRO A 216 -14.17 15.71 12.65
N PRO A 217 -14.82 16.35 13.63
CA PRO A 217 -15.95 17.24 13.42
C PRO A 217 -15.49 18.65 12.99
N VAL A 218 -14.63 18.72 11.97
CA VAL A 218 -14.01 19.97 11.51
C VAL A 218 -14.30 20.17 10.03
N VAL A 219 -14.85 21.35 9.70
CA VAL A 219 -14.89 21.84 8.32
C VAL A 219 -13.59 22.58 8.06
N ALA A 220 -12.61 21.91 7.46
CA ALA A 220 -11.32 22.50 7.18
C ALA A 220 -11.35 23.35 5.90
N ALA A 221 -10.65 24.48 5.92
CA ALA A 221 -10.52 25.36 4.76
C ALA A 221 -9.63 24.78 3.63
N SER A 222 -8.85 23.73 3.90
CA SER A 222 -7.97 23.06 2.94
C SER A 222 -7.64 21.63 3.34
N ASP A 223 -7.13 20.81 2.40
CA ASP A 223 -6.63 19.45 2.66
C ASP A 223 -5.53 19.43 3.73
N ASP A 224 -4.65 20.43 3.77
CA ASP A 224 -3.57 20.53 4.75
C ASP A 224 -4.11 20.88 6.15
N ALA A 225 -5.05 21.82 6.23
CA ALA A 225 -5.73 22.13 7.49
C ALA A 225 -6.50 20.90 8.02
N TYR A 226 -7.11 20.12 7.12
CA TYR A 226 -7.77 18.88 7.51
C TYR A 226 -6.78 17.81 8.00
N ALA A 227 -5.62 17.69 7.36
CA ALA A 227 -4.56 16.79 7.79
C ALA A 227 -4.09 17.09 9.23
N ILE A 228 -3.87 18.37 9.55
CA ILE A 228 -3.51 18.82 10.91
C ILE A 228 -4.63 18.48 11.90
N ALA A 229 -5.89 18.75 11.55
CA ALA A 229 -7.03 18.41 12.39
C ALA A 229 -7.14 16.90 12.65
N CYS A 230 -6.85 16.06 11.65
CA CYS A 230 -6.81 14.60 11.81
C CYS A 230 -5.69 14.16 12.75
N GLU A 231 -4.51 14.78 12.67
CA GLU A 231 -3.41 14.47 13.60
C GLU A 231 -3.74 14.86 15.04
N GLN A 232 -4.38 16.01 15.24
CA GLN A 232 -4.87 16.43 16.55
C GLN A 232 -5.95 15.48 17.07
N TYR A 233 -6.94 15.14 16.24
CA TYR A 233 -8.00 14.20 16.59
C TYR A 233 -7.44 12.82 16.95
N ALA A 234 -6.47 12.31 16.19
CA ALA A 234 -5.86 11.01 16.42
C ALA A 234 -5.10 10.89 17.75
N ARG A 235 -4.66 12.02 18.33
CA ARG A 235 -4.03 12.04 19.67
C ARG A 235 -5.03 11.79 20.79
N THR A 236 -6.31 12.08 20.56
CA THR A 236 -7.38 11.93 21.55
C THR A 236 -8.45 10.91 21.14
N ALA A 237 -8.30 10.29 19.97
CA ALA A 237 -9.28 9.36 19.43
C ALA A 237 -9.38 8.12 20.31
N GLU A 238 -10.61 7.69 20.59
CA GLU A 238 -10.87 6.39 21.19
C GLU A 238 -10.29 5.28 20.30
N GLY A 239 -9.60 4.31 20.91
CA GLY A 239 -8.94 3.23 20.17
C GLY A 239 -9.90 2.41 19.30
N ASN A 240 -11.14 2.20 19.77
CA ASN A 240 -12.17 1.53 18.97
C ASN A 240 -12.51 2.31 17.69
N ASN A 241 -12.65 3.64 17.78
CA ASN A 241 -12.94 4.47 16.61
C ASN A 241 -11.73 4.51 15.65
N ALA A 242 -10.52 4.59 16.18
CA ALA A 242 -9.30 4.50 15.38
C ALA A 242 -9.22 3.17 14.59
N TYR A 243 -9.56 2.05 15.24
CA TYR A 243 -9.56 0.76 14.56
C TYR A 243 -10.69 0.63 13.54
N ARG A 244 -11.89 1.14 13.83
CA ARG A 244 -12.99 1.22 12.85
C ARG A 244 -12.60 2.01 11.60
N ALA A 245 -12.00 3.19 11.78
CA ALA A 245 -11.51 4.00 10.66
C ALA A 245 -10.46 3.24 9.85
N PHE A 246 -9.54 2.55 10.52
CA PHE A 246 -8.55 1.72 9.86
C PHE A 246 -9.19 0.57 9.07
N VAL A 247 -10.14 -0.19 9.63
CA VAL A 247 -10.82 -1.29 8.93
C VAL A 247 -11.62 -0.78 7.73
N ALA A 248 -12.30 0.37 7.86
CA ALA A 248 -13.01 1.02 6.75
C ALA A 248 -12.06 1.38 5.60
N LEU A 249 -10.90 1.97 5.88
CA LEU A 249 -9.90 2.23 4.85
C LEU A 249 -9.31 0.93 4.28
N TRP A 250 -9.00 -0.04 5.14
CA TRP A 250 -8.41 -1.32 4.73
C TRP A 250 -9.31 -2.07 3.74
N ILE A 251 -10.63 -2.11 4.00
CA ILE A 251 -11.57 -2.82 3.12
C ILE A 251 -11.77 -2.10 1.77
N LEU A 252 -11.74 -0.76 1.76
CA LEU A 252 -11.74 0.03 0.53
C LEU A 252 -10.49 -0.24 -0.31
N CYS A 253 -9.31 -0.30 0.34
CA CYS A 253 -8.07 -0.65 -0.33
C CYS A 253 -8.11 -2.08 -0.89
N ALA A 254 -8.61 -3.05 -0.11
CA ALA A 254 -8.77 -4.43 -0.55
C ALA A 254 -9.72 -4.54 -1.76
N LEU A 255 -10.84 -3.82 -1.74
CA LEU A 255 -11.77 -3.76 -2.88
C LEU A 255 -11.06 -3.28 -4.15
N ARG A 256 -10.23 -2.23 -4.05
CA ARG A 256 -9.45 -1.74 -5.21
C ARG A 256 -8.39 -2.72 -5.68
N MET A 257 -7.83 -3.54 -4.80
CA MET A 257 -6.91 -4.60 -5.19
C MET A 257 -7.62 -5.74 -5.94
N ALA A 258 -8.92 -5.96 -5.65
CA ALA A 258 -9.73 -6.95 -6.35
C ALA A 258 -9.91 -6.63 -7.85
N ASP A 259 -9.70 -5.37 -8.25
CA ASP A 259 -9.73 -4.91 -9.65
C ASP A 259 -8.49 -5.41 -10.47
N GLY A 260 -7.95 -6.58 -10.11
CA GLY A 260 -7.07 -7.41 -10.93
C GLY A 260 -5.59 -7.09 -10.88
N VAL A 261 -5.01 -6.85 -9.71
CA VAL A 261 -3.54 -6.73 -9.57
C VAL A 261 -2.82 -7.92 -10.20
N ASP A 262 -1.64 -7.69 -10.79
CA ASP A 262 -0.87 -8.75 -11.46
C ASP A 262 -0.24 -9.75 -10.47
N LEU A 263 -0.04 -9.32 -9.22
CA LEU A 263 0.42 -10.18 -8.13
C LEU A 263 -0.11 -9.68 -6.77
N MET A 264 -0.74 -10.59 -6.03
CA MET A 264 -1.13 -10.36 -4.64
C MET A 264 -0.09 -10.95 -3.69
N ILE A 265 0.44 -10.12 -2.80
CA ILE A 265 1.41 -10.48 -1.76
C ILE A 265 0.71 -10.51 -0.42
N ASP A 266 0.36 -11.71 0.02
CA ASP A 266 -0.15 -11.99 1.36
C ASP A 266 1.02 -12.07 2.35
N VAL A 267 1.18 -11.00 3.13
CA VAL A 267 2.28 -10.85 4.08
C VAL A 267 2.20 -11.87 5.22
N ASP A 268 1.00 -12.29 5.58
CA ASP A 268 0.83 -13.24 6.68
C ASP A 268 1.39 -14.61 6.26
N ARG A 269 1.11 -15.04 5.02
CA ARG A 269 1.68 -16.27 4.45
C ARG A 269 3.17 -16.16 4.15
N LEU A 270 3.64 -14.97 3.77
CA LEU A 270 5.04 -14.72 3.44
C LEU A 270 5.99 -15.05 4.59
N GLY A 271 5.60 -14.72 5.83
CA GLY A 271 6.39 -15.06 7.02
C GLY A 271 6.30 -16.53 7.47
N GLN A 272 5.32 -17.28 6.95
CA GLN A 272 4.95 -18.61 7.46
C GLN A 272 5.29 -19.75 6.49
N SER A 273 5.37 -19.47 5.18
CA SER A 273 5.55 -20.48 4.15
C SER A 273 6.71 -20.14 3.22
N ARG A 274 7.77 -20.97 3.28
CA ARG A 274 8.91 -20.90 2.36
C ARG A 274 8.49 -21.17 0.92
N GLU A 275 7.53 -22.07 0.72
CA GLU A 275 6.96 -22.36 -0.60
C GLU A 275 6.24 -21.13 -1.17
N TYR A 276 5.44 -20.45 -0.36
CA TYR A 276 4.79 -19.20 -0.78
C TYR A 276 5.81 -18.11 -1.12
N ALA A 277 6.86 -17.95 -0.32
CA ALA A 277 7.95 -17.02 -0.60
C ALA A 277 8.67 -17.34 -1.92
N ALA A 278 8.94 -18.63 -2.20
CA ALA A 278 9.52 -19.08 -3.47
C ALA A 278 8.58 -18.81 -4.65
N GLY A 279 7.27 -19.04 -4.48
CA GLY A 279 6.24 -18.72 -5.48
C GLY A 279 6.19 -17.24 -5.81
N LEU A 280 6.25 -16.35 -4.82
CA LEU A 280 6.32 -14.90 -5.06
C LEU A 280 7.58 -14.50 -5.83
N ARG A 281 8.74 -15.06 -5.46
CA ARG A 281 10.00 -14.82 -6.19
C ARG A 281 9.88 -15.26 -7.66
N ALA A 282 9.30 -16.44 -7.90
CA ALA A 282 9.05 -16.92 -9.26
C ALA A 282 8.07 -16.01 -10.04
N GLY A 283 7.04 -15.48 -9.38
CA GLY A 283 6.10 -14.53 -9.97
C GLY A 283 6.77 -13.23 -10.42
N PHE A 284 7.62 -12.63 -9.58
CA PHE A 284 8.44 -11.47 -9.98
C PHE A 284 9.37 -11.80 -11.15
N GLN A 285 10.05 -12.95 -11.10
CA GLN A 285 10.98 -13.36 -12.16
C GLN A 285 10.27 -13.52 -13.50
N ALA A 286 9.12 -14.18 -13.51
CA ALA A 286 8.35 -14.46 -14.71
C ALA A 286 7.79 -13.18 -15.36
N GLN A 287 7.36 -12.21 -14.56
CA GLN A 287 6.73 -10.99 -15.08
C GLN A 287 7.71 -9.85 -15.37
N THR A 288 8.83 -9.77 -14.64
CA THR A 288 9.71 -8.59 -14.66
C THR A 288 11.19 -8.93 -14.88
N GLY A 289 11.56 -10.21 -14.80
CA GLY A 289 12.95 -10.63 -14.77
C GLY A 289 13.65 -10.42 -13.42
N LEU A 290 13.00 -9.81 -12.43
CA LEU A 290 13.56 -9.56 -11.10
C LEU A 290 13.42 -10.79 -10.18
N SER A 291 14.45 -11.07 -9.38
CA SER A 291 14.49 -12.22 -8.46
C SER A 291 14.74 -11.81 -7.00
N PRO A 292 13.82 -11.07 -6.36
CA PRO A 292 14.01 -10.65 -4.96
C PRO A 292 14.07 -11.87 -4.03
N ASP A 293 14.95 -11.81 -3.03
CA ASP A 293 15.03 -12.82 -1.99
C ASP A 293 14.11 -12.47 -0.81
N PHE A 294 13.13 -13.32 -0.53
CA PHE A 294 12.17 -13.16 0.57
C PHE A 294 12.41 -14.11 1.75
N SER A 295 13.52 -14.87 1.77
CA SER A 295 13.78 -15.89 2.81
C SER A 295 13.84 -15.33 4.24
N GLY A 296 14.16 -14.04 4.40
CA GLY A 296 14.21 -13.35 5.69
C GLY A 296 12.86 -12.78 6.18
N ALA A 297 11.73 -13.15 5.56
CA ALA A 297 10.41 -12.69 6.00
C ALA A 297 10.11 -13.18 7.43
N ARG A 298 9.51 -12.31 8.25
CA ARG A 298 9.12 -12.64 9.62
C ARG A 298 7.64 -13.01 9.68
N ASP A 299 7.30 -13.91 10.60
CA ASP A 299 5.91 -14.22 10.93
C ASP A 299 5.28 -13.08 11.75
N LEU A 300 4.66 -12.14 11.03
CA LEU A 300 4.04 -10.96 11.63
C LEU A 300 2.75 -11.29 12.40
N VAL A 301 2.11 -12.43 12.12
CA VAL A 301 0.94 -12.91 12.87
C VAL A 301 1.39 -13.33 14.26
N GLU A 302 2.45 -14.13 14.34
CA GLU A 302 3.03 -14.57 15.60
C GLU A 302 3.59 -13.39 16.43
N GLU A 303 4.27 -12.43 15.79
CA GLU A 303 4.71 -11.18 16.47
C GLU A 303 3.53 -10.40 17.07
N THR A 304 2.37 -10.42 16.39
CA THR A 304 1.15 -9.75 16.85
C THR A 304 0.55 -10.49 18.05
N ARG A 305 0.48 -11.82 18.00
CA ARG A 305 0.00 -12.65 19.11
C ARG A 305 0.82 -12.40 20.38
N ARG A 306 2.15 -12.37 20.26
CA ARG A 306 3.05 -12.06 21.40
C ARG A 306 2.86 -10.67 21.98
N SER A 307 2.36 -9.73 21.17
CA SER A 307 2.15 -8.34 21.57
C SER A 307 0.71 -8.06 22.03
N ALA A 308 -0.18 -9.05 22.05
CA ALA A 308 -1.60 -8.85 22.32
C ALA A 308 -1.87 -8.16 23.66
N ALA A 309 -1.15 -8.53 24.72
CA ALA A 309 -1.29 -7.93 26.05
C ALA A 309 -0.90 -6.42 26.10
N ARG A 310 -0.17 -5.93 25.09
CA ARG A 310 0.22 -4.51 24.99
C ARG A 310 -0.85 -3.67 24.27
N MET A 311 -1.82 -4.31 23.62
CA MET A 311 -2.89 -3.63 22.90
C MET A 311 -3.95 -3.10 23.89
N VAL A 312 -3.64 -1.96 24.51
CA VAL A 312 -4.53 -1.29 25.46
C VAL A 312 -5.45 -0.24 24.82
N GLY A 313 -6.66 -0.09 25.36
CA GLY A 313 -7.62 0.96 24.99
C GLY A 313 -8.52 0.61 23.81
N ILE A 314 -8.64 -0.69 23.50
CA ILE A 314 -9.48 -1.22 22.41
C ILE A 314 -10.20 -2.46 22.91
N ASP A 315 -11.52 -2.44 22.89
CA ASP A 315 -12.32 -3.63 23.14
C ASP A 315 -12.39 -4.47 21.85
N GLY A 316 -11.44 -5.39 21.72
CA GLY A 316 -11.36 -6.24 20.54
C GLY A 316 -12.57 -7.18 20.35
N ARG A 317 -13.34 -7.50 21.40
CA ARG A 317 -14.57 -8.31 21.25
C ARG A 317 -15.63 -7.54 20.46
N SER A 318 -15.77 -6.25 20.74
CA SER A 318 -16.71 -5.39 20.02
C SER A 318 -16.35 -5.23 18.53
N MET A 319 -15.10 -5.49 18.14
CA MET A 319 -14.64 -5.34 16.76
C MET A 319 -15.05 -6.48 15.82
N ARG A 320 -15.55 -7.61 16.35
CA ARG A 320 -16.08 -8.71 15.54
C ARG A 320 -17.23 -8.28 14.63
N ALA A 321 -18.08 -7.38 15.12
CA ALA A 321 -19.17 -6.81 14.33
C ALA A 321 -18.64 -5.98 13.15
N VAL A 322 -17.56 -5.20 13.38
CA VAL A 322 -16.91 -4.36 12.36
C VAL A 322 -16.27 -5.22 11.27
N HIS A 323 -15.53 -6.28 11.63
CA HIS A 323 -14.96 -7.22 10.66
C HIS A 323 -16.05 -7.89 9.81
N SER A 324 -17.15 -8.29 10.44
CA SER A 324 -18.29 -8.91 9.76
C SER A 324 -18.98 -7.94 8.81
N ALA A 325 -19.16 -6.67 9.23
CA ALA A 325 -19.74 -5.62 8.41
C ALA A 325 -18.86 -5.30 7.20
N ALA A 326 -17.55 -5.17 7.40
CA ALA A 326 -16.58 -4.94 6.32
C ALA A 326 -16.57 -6.09 5.29
N LEU A 327 -16.58 -7.35 5.75
CA LEU A 327 -16.66 -8.50 4.84
C LEU A 327 -17.98 -8.51 4.04
N LYS A 328 -19.11 -8.23 4.70
CA LYS A 328 -20.41 -8.14 4.02
C LYS A 328 -20.42 -7.01 2.98
N PHE A 329 -19.84 -5.85 3.33
CA PHE A 329 -19.69 -4.73 2.41
C PHE A 329 -18.92 -5.13 1.15
N LEU A 330 -17.78 -5.82 1.30
CA LEU A 330 -16.99 -6.28 0.15
C LEU A 330 -17.74 -7.33 -0.69
N LYS A 331 -18.43 -8.28 -0.06
CA LYS A 331 -19.24 -9.29 -0.77
C LYS A 331 -20.41 -8.69 -1.57
N ALA A 332 -20.92 -7.54 -1.14
CA ALA A 332 -21.99 -6.84 -1.84
C ALA A 332 -21.51 -6.10 -3.09
N GLN A 333 -20.20 -5.94 -3.28
CA GLN A 333 -19.65 -5.28 -4.47
C GLN A 333 -19.60 -6.24 -5.65
N SER A 334 -20.06 -5.78 -6.81
CA SER A 334 -20.01 -6.55 -8.04
C SER A 334 -18.56 -6.73 -8.53
N GLY A 335 -18.32 -7.81 -9.29
CA GLY A 335 -17.03 -8.04 -9.97
C GLY A 335 -15.88 -8.54 -9.10
N THR A 336 -16.12 -8.81 -7.81
CA THR A 336 -15.09 -9.39 -6.94
C THR A 336 -15.03 -10.90 -7.11
N ASP A 337 -13.84 -11.43 -7.43
CA ASP A 337 -13.60 -12.87 -7.59
C ASP A 337 -13.81 -13.65 -6.28
N ALA A 338 -14.31 -14.89 -6.39
CA ALA A 338 -14.63 -15.74 -5.25
C ALA A 338 -13.39 -16.13 -4.42
N ALA A 339 -12.24 -16.38 -5.07
CA ALA A 339 -11.01 -16.70 -4.36
C ALA A 339 -10.48 -15.46 -3.60
N PHE A 340 -10.67 -14.26 -4.15
CA PHE A 340 -10.36 -13.02 -3.45
C PHE A 340 -11.27 -12.79 -2.24
N ILE A 341 -12.59 -12.99 -2.38
CA ILE A 341 -13.53 -12.91 -1.25
C ILE A 341 -13.11 -13.88 -0.14
N GLU A 342 -12.69 -15.08 -0.51
CA GLU A 342 -12.24 -16.09 0.44
C GLU A 342 -10.95 -15.68 1.17
N LEU A 343 -9.97 -15.15 0.46
CA LEU A 343 -8.76 -14.56 1.06
C LEU A 343 -9.13 -13.47 2.09
N ILE A 344 -10.05 -12.57 1.76
CA ILE A 344 -10.49 -11.53 2.70
C ILE A 344 -11.26 -12.13 3.88
N ARG A 345 -12.07 -13.16 3.66
CA ARG A 345 -12.76 -13.89 4.74
C ARG A 345 -11.75 -14.47 5.73
N GLU A 346 -10.71 -15.17 5.24
CA GLU A 346 -9.64 -15.72 6.08
C GLU A 346 -8.94 -14.62 6.89
N LYS A 347 -8.63 -13.48 6.26
CA LYS A 347 -8.06 -12.31 6.95
C LYS A 347 -8.98 -11.80 8.05
N MET A 348 -10.30 -11.72 7.83
CA MET A 348 -11.26 -11.26 8.84
C MET A 348 -11.45 -12.26 9.98
N VAL A 349 -11.40 -13.56 9.69
CA VAL A 349 -11.42 -14.61 10.72
C VAL A 349 -10.18 -14.50 11.61
N LEU A 350 -8.99 -14.44 11.02
CA LEU A 350 -7.75 -14.24 11.78
C LEU A 350 -7.75 -12.91 12.54
N ALA A 351 -8.34 -11.85 11.99
CA ALA A 351 -8.49 -10.58 12.71
C ALA A 351 -9.36 -10.73 13.97
N ASN A 352 -10.45 -11.51 13.92
CA ASN A 352 -11.23 -11.82 15.12
C ASN A 352 -10.41 -12.54 16.19
N GLU A 353 -9.61 -13.53 15.80
CA GLU A 353 -8.74 -14.27 16.73
C GLU A 353 -7.70 -13.35 17.37
N LEU A 354 -7.04 -12.50 16.57
CA LEU A 354 -6.00 -11.60 17.06
C LEU A 354 -6.54 -10.51 17.99
N THR A 355 -7.74 -9.99 17.68
CA THR A 355 -8.36 -8.92 18.48
C THR A 355 -9.02 -9.41 19.76
N GLU A 356 -9.39 -10.69 19.87
CA GLU A 356 -10.09 -11.23 21.05
C GLU A 356 -9.36 -10.98 22.39
N GLN A 357 -8.04 -10.83 22.34
CA GLN A 357 -7.18 -10.62 23.50
C GLN A 357 -6.92 -9.14 23.82
N TRP A 358 -7.34 -8.19 22.97
CA TRP A 358 -7.13 -6.75 23.19
C TRP A 358 -8.09 -6.22 24.26
N ARG A 359 -7.63 -5.32 25.13
CA ARG A 359 -8.40 -4.84 26.30
C ARG A 359 -8.32 -3.34 26.49
#